data_AF-A0A6A3D4F8-F1
#
_entry.id   AF-A0A6A3D4F8-F1
#
_cell.length_a   1.000
_cell.length_b   1.000
_cell.length_c   1.000
_cell.angle_alpha   90.00
_cell.angle_beta   90.00
_cell.angle_gamma   90.00
#
_symmetry.space_group_name_H-M   'P 1'
#
loop_
_entity.id
_entity.type
_entity.pdbx_description
1 polymer ?
#
loop_
_entity_poly.entity_id
_entity_poly.type
_entity_poly.pdbx_seq_one_letter_code
_entity_poly.pdbx_strand_id
1 'polypeptide(L)' 'MKKAELILVPTPDVGHLITIREFAKCLINSDDRISVTTLSMKWSSGLVDDYTESLATYTKSLVTSQPD' A
#
# COMPACT_ATOMS: atom_id res chain seq x y z
N MET A 1 -29.51 -10.28 -1.87
CA MET A 1 -28.41 -11.23 -2.20
C MET A 1 -27.40 -11.16 -1.06
N LYS A 2 -26.92 -12.31 -0.54
CA LYS A 2 -25.84 -12.29 0.46
C LYS A 2 -24.55 -11.80 -0.21
N LYS A 3 -23.80 -10.94 0.47
CA LYS A 3 -22.49 -10.50 -0.02
C LYS A 3 -21.41 -11.52 0.35
N ALA A 4 -20.46 -11.73 -0.54
CA ALA A 4 -19.26 -12.51 -0.26
C ALA A 4 -18.25 -11.58 0.44
N GLU A 5 -17.85 -11.95 1.65
CA GLU A 5 -16.89 -11.19 2.44
C GLU A 5 -15.48 -11.73 2.20
N LEU A 6 -14.58 -10.86 1.75
CA LEU A 6 -13.18 -11.17 1.49
C LEU A 6 -12.30 -10.37 2.46
N ILE A 7 -11.42 -11.07 3.18
CA ILE A 7 -10.42 -10.45 4.05
C ILE A 7 -9.05 -10.54 3.36
N LEU A 8 -8.47 -9.39 3.02
CA LEU A 8 -7.11 -9.28 2.51
C LEU A 8 -6.15 -9.09 3.67
N VAL A 9 -5.15 -9.96 3.76
CA VAL A 9 -4.08 -9.89 4.77
C VAL A 9 -2.79 -9.49 4.05
N PRO A 10 -2.47 -8.18 3.99
CA PRO A 10 -1.23 -7.71 3.38
C PRO A 10 -0.02 -8.16 4.19
N THR A 11 1.02 -8.58 3.48
CA THR A 11 2.37 -8.65 4.05
C THR A 11 2.79 -7.22 4.44
N PRO A 12 3.46 -7.03 5.58
CA PRO A 12 3.95 -5.72 5.99
C PRO A 12 5.09 -5.29 5.07
N ASP A 13 4.75 -4.69 3.93
CA ASP A 13 5.65 -3.90 3.11
C ASP A 13 4.88 -2.77 2.37
N VAL A 14 5.48 -1.59 2.26
CA VAL A 14 4.86 -0.33 1.78
C VAL A 14 4.37 -0.48 0.34
N GLY A 15 5.14 -1.16 -0.51
CA GLY A 15 4.74 -1.46 -1.88
C GLY A 15 3.51 -2.37 -1.97
N HIS A 16 3.39 -3.30 -1.02
CA HIS A 16 2.33 -4.30 -1.01
C HIS A 16 0.97 -3.73 -0.60
N LEU A 17 0.93 -2.66 0.20
CA LEU A 17 -0.32 -2.02 0.62
C LEU A 17 -1.01 -1.26 -0.52
N ILE A 18 -0.24 -0.55 -1.36
CA ILE A 18 -0.78 0.19 -2.49
C ILE A 18 -1.38 -0.79 -3.51
N THR A 19 -0.67 -1.87 -3.83
CA THR A 19 -1.14 -2.90 -4.76
C THR A 19 -2.40 -3.60 -4.25
N ILE A 20 -2.45 -3.96 -2.96
CA ILE A 20 -3.63 -4.59 -2.35
C ILE A 20 -4.85 -3.68 -2.38
N ARG A 21 -4.65 -2.37 -2.19
CA ARG A 21 -5.73 -1.39 -2.29
C ARG A 21 -6.28 -1.27 -3.71
N GLU A 22 -5.42 -1.18 -4.72
CA GLU A 22 -5.88 -1.11 -6.11
C GLU A 22 -6.55 -2.43 -6.56
N PHE A 23 -6.02 -3.57 -6.12
CA PHE A 23 -6.65 -4.87 -6.35
C PHE A 23 -8.06 -4.94 -5.73
N ALA A 24 -8.23 -4.48 -4.49
CA ALA A 24 -9.53 -4.44 -3.83
C ALA A 24 -10.54 -3.55 -4.58
N LYS A 25 -10.11 -2.39 -5.08
CA LYS A 25 -10.97 -1.50 -5.89
C LYS A 25 -11.44 -2.17 -7.17
N CYS A 26 -10.52 -2.81 -7.91
CA CYS A 26 -10.89 -3.57 -9.10
C CYS A 26 -11.93 -4.65 -8.77
N LEU A 27 -11.73 -5.38 -7.68
CA LEU A 27 -12.61 -6.49 -7.29
C LEU A 27 -14.04 -6.01 -6.94
N ILE A 28 -14.17 -4.93 -6.18
CA ILE A 28 -15.49 -4.35 -5.83
C ILE A 28 -16.17 -3.75 -7.07
N ASN A 29 -15.39 -3.17 -8.00
CA ASN A 29 -15.92 -2.62 -9.24
C ASN A 29 -16.35 -3.71 -10.24
N SER A 30 -15.79 -4.92 -10.14
CA SER A 30 -16.15 -6.06 -10.99
C SER A 30 -17.41 -6.79 -10.52
N ASP A 31 -17.67 -6.87 -9.21
CA ASP A 31 -18.86 -7.53 -8.67
C ASP A 31 -19.33 -6.84 -7.38
N ASP A 32 -20.51 -6.23 -7.43
CA ASP A 32 -21.13 -5.48 -6.34
C ASP A 32 -21.56 -6.36 -5.15
N ARG A 33 -21.57 -7.68 -5.36
CA ARG A 33 -21.85 -8.68 -4.31
C ARG A 33 -20.61 -9.00 -3.50
N ILE A 34 -19.43 -8.51 -3.87
CA ILE A 34 -18.20 -8.70 -3.12
C ILE A 34 -18.00 -7.51 -2.16
N SER A 35 -17.65 -7.82 -0.91
CA SER A 35 -17.20 -6.83 0.07
C SER A 35 -15.79 -7.19 0.52
N VAL A 36 -14.88 -6.22 0.44
CA VAL A 36 -13.45 -6.43 0.76
C VAL A 36 -13.09 -5.67 2.01
N THR A 37 -12.43 -6.36 2.94
CA THR A 37 -11.83 -5.78 4.16
C THR A 37 -10.33 -6.01 4.12
N THR A 38 -9.53 -4.96 4.28
CA THR A 38 -8.07 -5.09 4.37
C THR A 38 -7.65 -5.02 5.83
N LEU A 39 -6.94 -6.05 6.30
CA LEU A 39 -6.39 -6.09 7.65
C LEU A 39 -5.15 -5.20 7.73
N SER A 40 -5.20 -4.15 8.55
CA SER A 40 -4.05 -3.31 8.84
C SER A 40 -3.33 -3.82 10.09
N MET A 41 -2.15 -4.41 9.91
CA MET A 41 -1.29 -4.79 11.03
C MET A 41 -0.46 -3.59 11.49
N LYS A 42 -0.29 -3.42 12.81
CA LYS A 42 0.50 -2.32 13.36
C LYS A 42 1.96 -2.49 12.96
N TRP A 43 2.39 -1.63 12.04
CA TRP A 43 3.78 -1.53 11.62
C TRP A 43 4.65 -1.11 12.80
N SER A 44 5.70 -1.86 13.13
CA SER A 44 6.70 -1.41 14.08
C SER A 44 7.45 -0.21 13.47
N SER A 45 7.38 0.92 14.14
CA SER A 45 7.76 2.26 13.66
C SER A 45 9.14 2.39 13.00
N GLY A 46 10.09 1.49 13.27
CA GLY A 46 11.45 1.59 12.70
C GLY A 46 11.50 1.50 11.17
N LEU A 47 10.67 0.66 10.57
CA LEU A 47 10.72 0.42 9.12
C LEU A 47 10.05 1.55 8.29
N VAL A 48 9.18 2.36 8.91
CA VAL A 48 8.57 3.56 8.26
C VAL A 48 9.55 4.74 8.35
N ASP A 49 10.31 4.83 9.44
CA ASP A 49 11.33 5.86 9.65
C ASP A 49 12.48 5.67 8.65
N ASP A 50 13.02 4.45 8.57
CA ASP A 50 14.07 4.08 7.60
C ASP A 50 13.63 4.30 6.14
N TYR A 51 12.37 3.99 5.82
CA TYR A 51 11.80 4.23 4.49
C TYR A 51 11.67 5.73 4.19
N THR A 52 11.24 6.53 5.17
CA THR A 52 11.10 7.98 5.01
C THR A 52 12.46 8.62 4.77
N GLU A 53 13.50 8.17 5.49
CA GLU A 53 14.87 8.63 5.33
C GLU A 53 15.46 8.20 3.97
N SER A 54 15.23 6.95 3.56
CA SER A 54 15.65 6.44 2.25
C SER A 54 14.97 7.18 1.09
N LEU A 55 13.67 7.46 1.20
CA LEU A 55 12.93 8.21 0.18
C LEU A 55 13.41 9.66 0.11
N ALA A 56 13.63 10.29 1.27
CA ALA A 56 14.17 11.65 1.34
C ALA A 56 15.58 11.73 0.72
N THR A 57 16.42 10.73 0.98
CA THR A 57 17.77 10.62 0.42
C THR A 57 17.75 10.45 -1.09
N TYR A 58 16.91 9.54 -1.60
CA TYR A 58 16.74 9.32 -3.03
C TYR A 58 16.25 10.58 -3.75
N THR A 59 15.22 11.22 -3.20
CA THR A 59 14.65 12.45 -3.76
C THR A 59 15.67 13.58 -3.77
N LYS A 60 16.46 13.72 -2.70
CA LYS A 60 17.55 14.68 -2.62
C LYS A 60 18.61 14.41 -3.68
N SER A 61 19.00 13.14 -3.87
CA SER A 61 19.95 12.74 -4.91
C SER A 61 19.48 13.12 -6.30
N LEU A 62 18.21 12.85 -6.64
CA LEU A 62 17.63 13.20 -7.93
C LEU A 62 17.63 14.71 -8.18
N VAL A 63 17.25 15.49 -7.16
CA VAL A 63 17.25 16.97 -7.23
C VAL A 63 18.67 17.52 -7.40
N THR A 64 19.67 16.93 -6.73
CA THR A 64 21.07 17.35 -6.86
C THR A 64 21.76 16.85 -8.14
N SER A 65 21.15 15.90 -8.88
CA SER A 65 21.69 15.36 -10.13
C SER A 65 21.15 16.07 -11.39
N GLN A 66 20.24 17.05 -11.25
CA GLN A 66 19.88 17.94 -12.35
C GLN A 66 20.85 19.13 -12.40
N PRO A 67 21.60 19.32 -13.50
CA PRO A 67 22.37 20.55 -13.70
C PRO A 67 21.42 21.73 -13.98
N ASP A 68 21.76 22.91 -13.45
CA ASP A 68 21.06 24.19 -13.69
C ASP A 68 20.95 24.56 -15.18
#